data_AF-A0A147I9T7-F1
#
_entry.id   AF-A0A147I9T7-F1
#
_cell.length_a   1.000
_cell.length_b   1.000
_cell.length_c   1.000
_cell.angle_alpha   90.00
_cell.angle_beta   90.00
_cell.angle_gamma   90.00
#
_symmetry.space_group_name_H-M   'P 1'
#
loop_
_entity.id
_entity.type
_entity.pdbx_description
1 polymer ?
#
loop_
_entity_poly.entity_id
_entity_poly.type
_entity_poly.pdbx_seq_one_letter_code
_entity_poly.pdbx_strand_id
1 'polypeptide(L)'
;MMLKMVLAGTMGMAVAGIAGPAMAAPATVTVTGTVLSGFDAVGTFGTAGASLAGLPFSAIFTVDPSRGDTRVQTGTLNYLFGRGAASPVSAALTIGSGTYNFAGSYSGTARATNGAGKGGTDSLMYMVEDTNFALSPPDNTLFYVSFDTLRDLLGSADFTNASVVNLTTADNAKGDVRITNRNAATGTYGPTTFADLSVTSIRAQAMSAVPEPATWAMMVAGFAVAGVALRRGRRVQARVRFA
;
A
#
# COMPACT_ATOMS: atom_id res chain seq x y z
N MET A 1 60.21 -19.97 44.85
CA MET A 1 60.51 -19.73 43.43
C MET A 1 59.82 -20.82 42.62
N MET A 2 58.61 -20.57 42.11
CA MET A 2 58.02 -21.39 41.03
C MET A 2 56.91 -20.60 40.34
N LEU A 3 56.85 -20.79 39.02
CA LEU A 3 56.52 -19.83 37.98
C LEU A 3 55.01 -19.75 37.71
N LYS A 4 54.51 -18.51 37.54
CA LYS A 4 53.12 -18.17 37.21
C LYS A 4 52.71 -18.74 35.84
N MET A 5 51.65 -19.54 35.81
CA MET A 5 50.98 -20.02 34.59
C MET A 5 49.89 -18.99 34.22
N VAL A 6 50.10 -18.24 33.13
CA VAL A 6 49.14 -17.24 32.64
C VAL A 6 48.08 -17.93 31.80
N LEU A 7 46.85 -18.00 32.34
CA LEU A 7 45.64 -18.35 31.62
C LEU A 7 45.21 -17.13 30.80
N ALA A 8 45.32 -17.19 29.47
CA ALA A 8 44.76 -16.18 28.57
C ALA A 8 43.45 -16.71 27.99
N GLY A 9 42.35 -16.42 28.66
CA GLY A 9 41.01 -16.53 28.11
C GLY A 9 40.34 -15.17 28.22
N THR A 10 39.72 -14.68 27.14
CA THR A 10 38.49 -13.86 27.19
C THR A 10 37.92 -13.52 25.81
N MET A 11 36.64 -13.87 25.67
CA MET A 11 35.54 -13.11 25.07
C MET A 11 35.57 -12.78 23.57
N GLY A 12 34.92 -13.65 22.78
CA GLY A 12 34.12 -13.21 21.64
C GLY A 12 32.69 -12.89 22.12
N MET A 13 32.35 -11.61 22.30
CA MET A 13 30.95 -11.19 22.43
C MET A 13 30.30 -11.27 21.04
N ALA A 14 29.42 -12.25 20.85
CA ALA A 14 28.48 -12.26 19.74
C ALA A 14 27.33 -11.32 20.08
N VAL A 15 27.32 -10.11 19.51
CA VAL A 15 26.16 -9.22 19.54
C VAL A 15 25.15 -9.78 18.54
N ALA A 16 24.24 -10.62 19.01
CA ALA A 16 23.05 -11.01 18.27
C ALA A 16 22.05 -9.83 18.33
N GLY A 17 22.16 -8.90 17.37
CA GLY A 17 21.13 -7.90 17.16
C GLY A 17 19.84 -8.61 16.76
N ILE A 18 18.79 -8.48 17.57
CA ILE A 18 17.46 -9.00 17.26
C ILE A 18 16.95 -8.18 16.08
N ALA A 19 17.06 -8.70 14.86
CA ALA A 19 16.41 -8.10 13.71
C ALA A 19 14.90 -8.15 13.95
N GLY A 20 14.27 -6.98 14.12
CA GLY A 20 12.81 -6.91 14.13
C GLY A 20 12.26 -7.43 12.80
N PRO A 21 11.04 -7.98 12.78
CA PRO A 21 10.39 -8.33 11.53
C PRO A 21 10.31 -7.09 10.63
N ALA A 22 10.75 -7.22 9.38
CA ALA A 22 10.60 -6.14 8.40
C ALA A 22 9.10 -5.83 8.27
N MET A 23 8.70 -4.59 8.58
CA MET A 23 7.33 -4.16 8.38
C MET A 23 7.04 -4.15 6.87
N ALA A 24 5.88 -4.66 6.48
CA ALA A 24 5.46 -4.62 5.08
C ALA A 24 5.32 -3.16 4.63
N ALA A 25 6.05 -2.79 3.58
CA ALA A 25 6.03 -1.45 3.03
C ALA A 25 4.64 -1.12 2.45
N PRO A 26 4.18 0.15 2.51
CA PRO A 26 2.93 0.53 1.88
C PRO A 26 2.96 0.28 0.36
N ALA A 27 1.81 -0.04 -0.21
CA ALA A 27 1.61 -0.21 -1.63
C ALA A 27 0.89 0.99 -2.23
N THR A 28 1.27 1.36 -3.44
CA THR A 28 0.61 2.41 -4.21
C THR A 28 -0.16 1.77 -5.35
N VAL A 29 -1.43 2.14 -5.52
CA VAL A 29 -2.29 1.63 -6.58
C VAL A 29 -2.73 2.78 -7.46
N THR A 30 -2.29 2.78 -8.70
CA THR A 30 -2.71 3.75 -9.72
C THR A 30 -3.86 3.17 -10.52
N VAL A 31 -4.95 3.92 -10.61
CA VAL A 31 -6.16 3.54 -11.35
C VAL A 31 -6.49 4.64 -12.34
N THR A 32 -6.80 4.27 -13.57
CA THR A 32 -7.14 5.24 -14.62
C THR A 32 -8.39 4.82 -15.38
N GLY A 33 -9.04 5.81 -15.99
CA GLY A 33 -10.22 5.59 -16.80
C GLY A 33 -10.90 6.89 -17.19
N THR A 34 -12.20 6.79 -17.46
CA THR A 34 -13.06 7.93 -17.80
C THR A 34 -14.29 7.96 -16.90
N VAL A 35 -14.81 9.15 -16.65
CA VAL A 35 -16.09 9.33 -15.97
C VAL A 35 -17.22 9.00 -16.94
N LEU A 36 -18.09 8.04 -16.60
CA LEU A 36 -19.27 7.67 -17.37
C LEU A 36 -20.39 8.70 -17.18
N SER A 37 -20.60 9.08 -15.93
CA SER A 37 -21.66 9.98 -15.48
C SER A 37 -21.17 10.69 -14.22
N GLY A 38 -21.61 11.92 -13.96
CA GLY A 38 -21.21 12.61 -12.75
C GLY A 38 -21.50 14.10 -12.77
N PHE A 39 -21.54 14.68 -11.58
CA PHE A 39 -21.89 16.08 -11.35
C PHE A 39 -21.02 16.66 -10.24
N ASP A 40 -20.38 17.80 -10.52
CA ASP A 40 -19.54 18.51 -9.56
C ASP A 40 -20.35 19.61 -8.86
N ALA A 41 -21.08 19.25 -7.81
CA ALA A 41 -22.03 20.17 -7.19
C ALA A 41 -21.38 21.41 -6.56
N VAL A 42 -20.13 21.31 -6.10
CA VAL A 42 -19.46 22.36 -5.32
C VAL A 42 -18.15 22.86 -5.96
N GLY A 43 -17.75 22.33 -7.12
CA GLY A 43 -16.52 22.73 -7.80
C GLY A 43 -15.27 22.05 -7.25
N THR A 44 -15.39 20.79 -6.84
CA THR A 44 -14.29 19.96 -6.33
C THR A 44 -13.28 19.63 -7.41
N PHE A 45 -13.75 19.36 -8.63
CA PHE A 45 -12.96 18.90 -9.76
C PHE A 45 -12.86 19.95 -10.88
N GLY A 46 -13.68 21.00 -10.82
CA GLY A 46 -13.63 22.14 -11.73
C GLY A 46 -14.66 23.21 -11.36
N THR A 47 -15.45 23.65 -12.33
CA THR A 47 -16.52 24.63 -12.11
C THR A 47 -17.69 23.97 -11.38
N ALA A 48 -18.18 24.60 -10.31
CA ALA A 48 -19.38 24.14 -9.61
C ALA A 48 -20.60 24.07 -10.57
N GLY A 49 -21.37 22.99 -10.46
CA GLY A 49 -22.50 22.68 -11.33
C GLY A 49 -22.13 22.05 -12.68
N ALA A 50 -20.85 21.77 -12.94
CA ALA A 50 -20.43 21.15 -14.20
C ALA A 50 -20.71 19.64 -14.21
N SER A 51 -20.99 19.12 -15.42
CA SER A 51 -20.96 17.68 -15.68
C SER A 51 -19.51 17.19 -15.66
N LEU A 52 -19.29 16.02 -15.05
CA LEU A 52 -18.00 15.34 -15.06
C LEU A 52 -17.88 14.30 -16.18
N ALA A 53 -18.99 13.97 -16.85
CA ALA A 53 -19.04 12.91 -17.85
C ALA A 53 -18.05 13.14 -19.00
N GLY A 54 -17.33 12.08 -19.38
CA GLY A 54 -16.33 12.10 -20.45
C GLY A 54 -14.95 12.61 -20.02
N LEU A 55 -14.80 13.20 -18.84
CA LEU A 55 -13.49 13.62 -18.34
C LEU A 55 -12.63 12.38 -17.99
N PRO A 56 -11.30 12.45 -18.25
CA PRO A 56 -10.39 11.44 -17.75
C PRO A 56 -10.28 11.55 -16.22
N PHE A 57 -10.09 10.41 -15.56
CA PHE A 57 -9.73 10.39 -14.16
C PHE A 57 -8.43 9.58 -13.94
N SER A 58 -7.74 9.96 -12.87
CA SER A 58 -6.63 9.20 -12.30
C SER A 58 -6.80 9.15 -10.79
N ALA A 59 -6.64 7.99 -10.21
CA ALA A 59 -6.70 7.79 -8.77
C ALA A 59 -5.45 7.08 -8.27
N ILE A 60 -4.95 7.53 -7.13
CA ILE A 60 -3.85 6.90 -6.42
C ILE A 60 -4.37 6.47 -5.06
N PHE A 61 -4.48 5.16 -4.85
CA PHE A 61 -4.71 4.61 -3.52
C PHE A 61 -3.36 4.31 -2.87
N THR A 62 -3.27 4.57 -1.57
CA THR A 62 -2.18 4.10 -0.72
C THR A 62 -2.75 3.08 0.23
N VAL A 63 -2.18 1.87 0.20
CA VAL A 63 -2.56 0.77 1.08
C VAL A 63 -1.41 0.53 2.06
N ASP A 64 -1.68 0.71 3.35
CA ASP A 64 -0.74 0.42 4.44
C ASP A 64 -1.06 -0.96 5.02
N PRO A 65 -0.32 -2.01 4.62
CA PRO A 65 -0.55 -3.37 5.10
C PRO A 65 -0.13 -3.56 6.57
N SER A 66 0.46 -2.56 7.21
CA SER A 66 0.74 -2.59 8.66
C SER A 66 -0.49 -2.22 9.50
N ARG A 67 -1.51 -1.61 8.90
CA ARG A 67 -2.82 -1.29 9.52
C ARG A 67 -3.87 -2.36 9.23
N GLY A 68 -5.11 -2.13 9.65
CA GLY A 68 -6.25 -3.03 9.45
C GLY A 68 -6.62 -3.79 10.71
N ASP A 69 -7.93 -3.94 10.92
CA ASP A 69 -8.55 -4.75 11.98
C ASP A 69 -8.68 -6.22 11.55
N THR A 70 -8.95 -6.45 10.26
CA THR A 70 -9.21 -7.77 9.70
C THR A 70 -8.24 -8.04 8.56
N ARG A 71 -7.59 -9.20 8.61
CA ARG A 71 -6.72 -9.71 7.56
C ARG A 71 -7.05 -11.16 7.24
N VAL A 72 -7.25 -11.47 5.97
CA VAL A 72 -7.46 -12.83 5.49
C VAL A 72 -6.56 -13.04 4.28
N GLN A 73 -5.72 -14.07 4.34
CA GLN A 73 -4.84 -14.45 3.24
C GLN A 73 -4.93 -15.96 3.03
N THR A 74 -5.29 -16.35 1.81
CA THR A 74 -5.32 -17.72 1.30
C THR A 74 -4.61 -17.76 -0.05
N GLY A 75 -4.53 -18.94 -0.68
CA GLY A 75 -3.97 -19.04 -2.04
C GLY A 75 -4.80 -18.33 -3.12
N THR A 76 -6.06 -17.97 -2.84
CA THR A 76 -6.98 -17.36 -3.82
C THR A 76 -7.59 -16.05 -3.35
N LEU A 77 -7.38 -15.65 -2.09
CA LEU A 77 -7.93 -14.43 -1.50
C LEU A 77 -6.86 -13.72 -0.70
N ASN A 78 -6.75 -12.41 -0.89
CA ASN A 78 -6.09 -11.52 0.04
C ASN A 78 -7.02 -10.34 0.33
N TYR A 79 -7.28 -10.11 1.61
CA TYR A 79 -8.27 -9.16 2.08
C TYR A 79 -7.72 -8.44 3.30
N LEU A 80 -7.82 -7.11 3.25
CA LEU A 80 -7.39 -6.20 4.29
C LEU A 80 -8.49 -5.16 4.52
N PHE A 81 -8.92 -5.03 5.76
CA PHE A 81 -9.95 -4.09 6.17
C PHE A 81 -9.62 -3.47 7.52
N GLY A 82 -10.00 -2.21 7.72
CA GLY A 82 -9.99 -1.59 9.04
C GLY A 82 -10.83 -0.33 9.07
N ARG A 83 -11.07 0.16 10.30
CA ARG A 83 -11.83 1.39 10.55
C ARG A 83 -11.06 2.36 11.41
N GLY A 84 -11.35 3.66 11.26
CA GLY A 84 -10.74 4.73 12.04
C GLY A 84 -9.21 4.68 11.99
N ALA A 85 -8.56 4.66 13.16
CA ALA A 85 -7.09 4.61 13.23
C ALA A 85 -6.49 3.34 12.59
N ALA A 86 -7.26 2.25 12.51
CA ALA A 86 -6.85 1.02 11.85
C ALA A 86 -7.19 1.01 10.35
N SER A 87 -7.82 2.05 9.80
CA SER A 87 -8.10 2.12 8.36
C SER A 87 -6.80 2.04 7.54
N PRO A 88 -6.69 1.06 6.62
CA PRO A 88 -5.45 0.80 5.89
C PRO A 88 -5.37 1.52 4.54
N VAL A 89 -6.42 2.21 4.09
CA VAL A 89 -6.49 2.78 2.74
C VAL A 89 -6.75 4.26 2.79
N SER A 90 -5.96 5.03 2.05
CA SER A 90 -6.24 6.43 1.69
C SER A 90 -6.22 6.57 0.16
N ALA A 91 -6.78 7.64 -0.40
CA ALA A 91 -6.73 7.86 -1.84
C ALA A 91 -6.66 9.33 -2.24
N ALA A 92 -6.09 9.61 -3.40
CA ALA A 92 -6.22 10.88 -4.11
C ALA A 92 -6.89 10.63 -5.45
N LEU A 93 -8.05 11.22 -5.68
CA LEU A 93 -8.78 11.15 -6.94
C LEU A 93 -8.64 12.46 -7.69
N THR A 94 -8.21 12.40 -8.94
CA THR A 94 -8.14 13.53 -9.86
C THR A 94 -9.10 13.31 -11.02
N ILE A 95 -9.98 14.28 -11.27
CA ILE A 95 -10.87 14.34 -12.44
C ILE A 95 -10.67 15.69 -13.10
N GLY A 96 -10.33 15.71 -14.39
CA GLY A 96 -9.98 16.97 -15.07
C GLY A 96 -8.78 17.64 -14.40
N SER A 97 -8.96 18.86 -13.85
CA SER A 97 -7.90 19.64 -13.20
C SER A 97 -7.93 19.62 -11.67
N GLY A 98 -9.00 19.12 -11.05
CA GLY A 98 -9.13 19.11 -9.59
C GLY A 98 -8.81 17.76 -8.97
N THR A 99 -8.44 17.79 -7.70
CA THR A 99 -8.09 16.60 -6.91
C THR A 99 -8.82 16.63 -5.57
N TYR A 100 -9.44 15.52 -5.20
CA TYR A 100 -9.99 15.28 -3.88
C TYR A 100 -9.19 14.19 -3.15
N ASN A 101 -8.86 14.45 -1.88
CA ASN A 101 -8.11 13.51 -1.05
C ASN A 101 -9.04 12.83 -0.05
N PHE A 102 -9.06 11.52 -0.09
CA PHE A 102 -9.72 10.66 0.88
C PHE A 102 -8.72 10.22 1.93
N ALA A 103 -8.94 10.59 3.18
CA ALA A 103 -8.05 10.23 4.27
C ALA A 103 -8.24 8.76 4.72
N GLY A 104 -9.38 8.15 4.41
CA GLY A 104 -9.78 6.86 4.96
C GLY A 104 -10.12 6.93 6.44
N SER A 105 -10.55 8.10 6.89
CA SER A 105 -10.84 8.41 8.29
C SER A 105 -11.93 7.52 8.87
N TYR A 106 -12.83 6.96 8.07
CA TYR A 106 -13.86 6.04 8.54
C TYR A 106 -13.49 4.58 8.32
N SER A 107 -13.25 4.19 7.08
CA SER A 107 -12.91 2.81 6.73
C SER A 107 -12.07 2.72 5.46
N GLY A 108 -11.37 1.61 5.31
CA GLY A 108 -10.57 1.31 4.14
C GLY A 108 -10.55 -0.19 3.87
N THR A 109 -10.66 -0.57 2.59
CA THR A 109 -10.59 -1.97 2.17
C THR A 109 -9.69 -2.13 0.95
N ALA A 110 -8.83 -3.14 0.98
CA ALA A 110 -8.12 -3.65 -0.19
C ALA A 110 -8.39 -5.16 -0.31
N ARG A 111 -8.73 -5.62 -1.52
CA ARG A 111 -9.05 -7.02 -1.77
C ARG A 111 -8.56 -7.47 -3.13
N ALA A 112 -8.00 -8.67 -3.18
CA ALA A 112 -7.73 -9.41 -4.39
C ALA A 112 -8.30 -10.83 -4.28
N THR A 113 -9.00 -11.27 -5.32
CA THR A 113 -9.43 -12.67 -5.49
C THR A 113 -8.84 -13.19 -6.80
N ASN A 114 -8.05 -14.25 -6.76
CA ASN A 114 -7.63 -15.02 -7.94
C ASN A 114 -8.44 -16.33 -7.96
N GLY A 115 -9.51 -16.31 -8.75
CA GLY A 115 -10.48 -17.40 -8.83
C GLY A 115 -10.76 -17.86 -10.25
N ALA A 116 -10.41 -17.07 -11.27
CA ALA A 116 -10.51 -17.48 -12.65
C ALA A 116 -9.65 -18.73 -12.89
N GLY A 117 -10.12 -19.64 -13.75
CA GLY A 117 -9.49 -20.96 -13.95
C GLY A 117 -9.67 -21.96 -12.80
N LYS A 118 -10.28 -21.57 -11.67
CA LYS A 118 -10.57 -22.43 -10.50
C LYS A 118 -12.06 -22.54 -10.18
N GLY A 119 -12.92 -22.17 -11.14
CA GLY A 119 -14.39 -22.17 -10.98
C GLY A 119 -14.96 -20.90 -10.35
N GLY A 120 -14.17 -19.84 -10.18
CA GLY A 120 -14.60 -18.52 -9.71
C GLY A 120 -14.22 -17.39 -10.67
N THR A 121 -14.17 -16.17 -10.15
CA THR A 121 -13.76 -14.96 -10.89
C THR A 121 -12.49 -14.36 -10.33
N ASP A 122 -11.80 -13.59 -11.16
CA ASP A 122 -10.76 -12.68 -10.72
C ASP A 122 -11.37 -11.33 -10.36
N SER A 123 -10.98 -10.78 -9.21
CA SER A 123 -11.41 -9.44 -8.79
C SER A 123 -10.33 -8.70 -8.02
N LEU A 124 -10.27 -7.39 -8.24
CA LEU A 124 -9.58 -6.43 -7.36
C LEU A 124 -10.60 -5.41 -6.88
N MET A 125 -10.46 -4.97 -5.63
CA MET A 125 -11.26 -3.89 -5.06
C MET A 125 -10.41 -3.03 -4.14
N TYR A 126 -10.53 -1.72 -4.30
CA TYR A 126 -10.02 -0.73 -3.36
C TYR A 126 -11.16 0.21 -2.99
N MET A 127 -11.35 0.43 -1.70
CA MET A 127 -12.39 1.28 -1.16
C MET A 127 -11.82 2.12 -0.03
N VAL A 128 -12.22 3.38 0.00
CA VAL A 128 -11.91 4.33 1.06
C VAL A 128 -13.16 5.12 1.41
N GLU A 129 -13.40 5.28 2.71
CA GLU A 129 -14.50 6.07 3.24
C GLU A 129 -13.98 7.09 4.23
N ASP A 130 -14.47 8.32 4.08
CA ASP A 130 -14.34 9.39 5.05
C ASP A 130 -15.69 9.70 5.68
N THR A 131 -15.69 9.82 7.00
CA THR A 131 -16.81 10.37 7.76
C THR A 131 -16.31 10.91 9.09
N ASN A 132 -17.11 11.76 9.72
CA ASN A 132 -16.92 12.08 11.12
C ASN A 132 -17.66 11.03 11.98
N PHE A 133 -16.92 10.17 12.69
CA PHE A 133 -17.52 9.18 13.59
C PHE A 133 -18.42 9.76 14.68
N ALA A 134 -18.25 11.04 15.03
CA ALA A 134 -19.10 11.72 16.00
C ALA A 134 -20.49 12.04 15.46
N LEU A 135 -20.69 12.00 14.14
CA LEU A 135 -21.95 12.30 13.48
C LEU A 135 -22.72 10.99 13.18
N SER A 136 -23.98 10.91 13.61
CA SER A 136 -24.88 9.78 13.35
C SER A 136 -26.14 10.24 12.59
N PRO A 137 -26.61 9.53 11.54
CA PRO A 137 -25.86 8.47 10.85
C PRO A 137 -24.56 9.04 10.23
N PRO A 138 -23.51 8.22 10.05
CA PRO A 138 -22.29 8.67 9.39
C PRO A 138 -22.57 9.05 7.94
N ASP A 139 -21.91 10.10 7.47
CA ASP A 139 -21.99 10.56 6.09
C ASP A 139 -20.84 9.94 5.33
N ASN A 140 -21.14 9.11 4.34
CA ASN A 140 -20.06 8.43 3.64
C ASN A 140 -19.65 9.28 2.45
N THR A 141 -18.56 10.04 2.62
CA THR A 141 -17.74 10.38 1.47
C THR A 141 -16.99 9.11 1.09
N LEU A 142 -17.39 8.50 0.00
CA LEU A 142 -16.99 7.16 -0.43
C LEU A 142 -16.27 7.27 -1.77
N PHE A 143 -15.20 6.50 -1.90
CA PHE A 143 -14.62 6.20 -3.19
C PHE A 143 -14.25 4.74 -3.25
N TYR A 144 -14.74 4.04 -4.28
CA TYR A 144 -14.31 2.68 -4.57
C TYR A 144 -14.07 2.47 -6.06
N VAL A 145 -13.18 1.52 -6.35
CA VAL A 145 -12.93 0.99 -7.70
C VAL A 145 -12.80 -0.52 -7.62
N SER A 146 -13.27 -1.21 -8.65
CA SER A 146 -13.21 -2.66 -8.72
C SER A 146 -13.30 -3.18 -10.15
N PHE A 147 -12.88 -4.42 -10.35
CA PHE A 147 -13.36 -5.25 -11.46
C PHE A 147 -13.72 -6.63 -10.93
N ASP A 148 -14.52 -7.36 -11.71
CA ASP A 148 -14.90 -8.74 -11.43
C ASP A 148 -15.15 -9.45 -12.76
N THR A 149 -14.27 -10.38 -13.12
CA THR A 149 -14.22 -10.94 -14.47
C THR A 149 -13.95 -12.44 -14.47
N LEU A 150 -14.50 -13.12 -15.47
CA LEU A 150 -14.22 -14.53 -15.75
C LEU A 150 -12.88 -14.71 -16.47
N ARG A 151 -12.28 -13.64 -16.98
CA ARG A 151 -10.94 -13.68 -17.57
C ARG A 151 -9.90 -13.94 -16.47
N ASP A 152 -8.92 -14.77 -16.77
CA ASP A 152 -7.75 -14.98 -15.91
C ASP A 152 -6.77 -13.82 -16.12
N LEU A 153 -6.87 -12.81 -15.24
CA LEU A 153 -6.12 -11.56 -15.34
C LEU A 153 -5.11 -11.40 -14.19
N LEU A 154 -5.29 -12.12 -13.08
CA LEU A 154 -4.43 -12.03 -11.91
C LEU A 154 -3.52 -13.24 -11.79
N GLY A 155 -2.20 -13.02 -11.81
CA GLY A 155 -1.23 -14.11 -11.54
C GLY A 155 -1.24 -14.61 -10.09
N SER A 156 -1.76 -13.82 -9.14
CA SER A 156 -1.90 -14.20 -7.73
C SER A 156 -2.97 -13.36 -7.04
N ALA A 157 -3.44 -13.81 -5.87
CA ALA A 157 -4.32 -13.02 -5.01
C ALA A 157 -3.51 -12.01 -4.17
N ASP A 158 -2.85 -11.05 -4.82
CA ASP A 158 -2.07 -10.02 -4.14
C ASP A 158 -2.49 -8.62 -4.59
N PHE A 159 -3.20 -7.88 -3.72
CA PHE A 159 -3.61 -6.51 -4.00
C PHE A 159 -2.45 -5.50 -3.92
N THR A 160 -1.26 -5.91 -3.45
CA THR A 160 -0.10 -5.01 -3.42
C THR A 160 0.74 -5.10 -4.69
N ASN A 161 0.55 -6.15 -5.50
CA ASN A 161 1.36 -6.41 -6.69
C ASN A 161 0.51 -7.01 -7.82
N ALA A 162 -0.42 -6.20 -8.34
CA ALA A 162 -1.31 -6.56 -9.42
C ALA A 162 -1.30 -5.48 -10.51
N SER A 163 -1.20 -5.88 -11.78
CA SER A 163 -1.21 -4.95 -12.90
C SER A 163 -2.14 -5.46 -13.99
N VAL A 164 -3.31 -4.83 -14.10
CA VAL A 164 -4.34 -5.18 -15.08
C VAL A 164 -4.60 -3.96 -15.97
N VAL A 165 -4.63 -4.18 -17.28
CA VAL A 165 -4.84 -3.15 -18.30
C VAL A 165 -5.87 -3.63 -19.30
N ASN A 166 -6.39 -2.71 -20.13
CA ASN A 166 -7.43 -3.00 -21.12
C ASN A 166 -8.68 -3.63 -20.46
N LEU A 167 -9.02 -3.12 -19.27
CA LEU A 167 -10.29 -3.41 -18.64
C LEU A 167 -11.40 -2.73 -19.44
N THR A 168 -12.53 -3.43 -19.53
CA THR A 168 -13.71 -2.97 -20.25
C THR A 168 -14.96 -3.16 -19.38
N THR A 169 -16.11 -2.69 -19.84
CA THR A 169 -17.39 -2.94 -19.17
C THR A 169 -17.73 -4.44 -19.09
N ALA A 170 -17.21 -5.27 -20.00
CA ALA A 170 -17.36 -6.73 -19.94
C ALA A 170 -16.62 -7.36 -18.74
N ASP A 171 -15.64 -6.66 -18.16
CA ASP A 171 -14.94 -7.07 -16.94
C ASP A 171 -15.60 -6.54 -15.66
N ASN A 172 -16.80 -5.93 -15.79
CA ASN A 172 -17.47 -5.23 -14.70
C ASN A 172 -16.52 -4.22 -14.00
N ALA A 173 -15.58 -3.63 -14.76
CA ALA A 173 -14.57 -2.73 -14.27
C ALA A 173 -15.17 -1.32 -14.09
N LYS A 174 -15.42 -0.95 -12.84
CA LYS A 174 -16.18 0.26 -12.48
C LYS A 174 -15.66 0.89 -11.20
N GLY A 175 -16.04 2.13 -10.97
CA GLY A 175 -15.91 2.80 -9.70
C GLY A 175 -17.08 3.74 -9.44
N ASP A 176 -17.22 4.14 -8.19
CA ASP A 176 -18.19 5.14 -7.76
C ASP A 176 -17.50 6.09 -6.80
N VAL A 177 -17.86 7.35 -6.92
CA VAL A 177 -17.36 8.44 -6.10
C VAL A 177 -18.57 9.19 -5.59
N ARG A 178 -18.61 9.40 -4.28
CA ARG A 178 -19.57 10.29 -3.65
C ARG A 178 -18.86 11.14 -2.61
N ILE A 179 -18.94 12.44 -2.77
CA ILE A 179 -18.39 13.42 -1.82
C ILE A 179 -19.55 14.25 -1.32
N THR A 180 -19.85 14.10 -0.03
CA THR A 180 -20.95 14.81 0.63
C THR A 180 -20.43 15.43 1.91
N ASN A 181 -20.52 16.75 2.00
CA ASN A 181 -20.19 17.46 3.24
C ASN A 181 -21.45 17.57 4.09
N ARG A 182 -21.38 17.16 5.36
CA ARG A 182 -22.41 17.48 6.35
C ARG A 182 -21.93 18.59 7.25
N ASN A 183 -22.83 19.51 7.54
CA ASN A 183 -22.58 20.52 8.55
C ASN A 183 -22.62 19.86 9.94
N ALA A 184 -21.49 19.87 10.65
CA ALA A 184 -21.37 19.22 11.96
C ALA A 184 -22.27 19.86 13.05
N ALA A 185 -22.65 21.14 12.90
CA ALA A 185 -23.49 21.83 13.88
C ALA A 185 -24.99 21.57 13.66
N THR A 186 -25.44 21.53 12.41
CA THR A 186 -26.87 21.39 12.06
C THR A 186 -27.25 19.97 11.66
N GLY A 187 -26.27 19.13 11.36
CA GLY A 187 -26.49 17.79 10.81
C GLY A 187 -27.08 17.79 9.39
N THR A 188 -27.14 18.93 8.71
CA THR A 188 -27.71 19.02 7.36
C THR A 188 -26.69 18.64 6.30
N TYR A 189 -27.15 17.90 5.29
CA TYR A 189 -26.35 17.56 4.11
C TYR A 189 -26.18 18.76 3.18
N GLY A 190 -24.93 19.01 2.78
CA GLY A 190 -24.62 19.91 1.67
C GLY A 190 -24.84 19.25 0.30
N PRO A 191 -24.63 20.00 -0.78
CA PRO A 191 -24.68 19.46 -2.13
C PRO A 191 -23.68 18.31 -2.32
N THR A 192 -24.10 17.26 -3.05
CA THR A 192 -23.30 16.05 -3.26
C THR A 192 -22.61 16.11 -4.62
N THR A 193 -21.28 15.93 -4.62
CA THR A 193 -20.52 15.64 -5.85
C THR A 193 -20.47 14.14 -6.04
N PHE A 194 -20.74 13.65 -7.25
CA PHE A 194 -20.67 12.22 -7.54
C PHE A 194 -20.12 11.93 -8.94
N ALA A 195 -19.56 10.73 -9.13
CA ALA A 195 -19.09 10.27 -10.41
C ALA A 195 -19.11 8.74 -10.52
N ASP A 196 -19.77 8.22 -11.56
CA ASP A 196 -19.65 6.84 -12.01
C ASP A 196 -18.43 6.71 -12.91
N LEU A 197 -17.56 5.75 -12.63
CA LEU A 197 -16.28 5.61 -13.30
C LEU A 197 -16.25 4.34 -14.17
N SER A 198 -15.71 4.45 -15.37
CA SER A 198 -15.28 3.33 -16.21
C SER A 198 -13.79 3.13 -16.04
N VAL A 199 -13.38 2.04 -15.39
CA VAL A 199 -11.98 1.74 -15.10
C VAL A 199 -11.35 1.02 -16.29
N THR A 200 -10.20 1.50 -16.77
CA THR A 200 -9.46 0.88 -17.89
C THR A 200 -8.15 0.24 -17.46
N SER A 201 -7.56 0.68 -16.34
CA SER A 201 -6.39 0.03 -15.76
C SER A 201 -6.31 0.17 -14.24
N ILE A 202 -5.71 -0.83 -13.61
CA ILE A 202 -5.34 -0.87 -12.19
C ILE A 202 -3.91 -1.39 -12.08
N ARG A 203 -3.01 -0.60 -11.48
CA ARG A 203 -1.60 -0.95 -11.28
C ARG A 203 -1.22 -0.74 -9.83
N ALA A 204 -1.14 -1.83 -9.08
CA ALA A 204 -0.63 -1.89 -7.72
C ALA A 204 0.86 -2.24 -7.74
N GLN A 205 1.64 -1.46 -6.98
CA GLN A 205 3.05 -1.68 -6.78
C GLN A 205 3.38 -1.52 -5.29
N ALA A 206 3.87 -2.58 -4.67
CA ALA A 206 4.49 -2.50 -3.36
C ALA A 206 5.72 -1.59 -3.46
N MET A 207 5.80 -0.59 -2.59
CA MET A 207 7.04 0.19 -2.51
C MET A 207 8.13 -0.77 -2.02
N SER A 208 9.26 -0.83 -2.73
CA SER A 208 10.42 -1.53 -2.19
C SER A 208 10.80 -0.81 -0.90
N ALA A 209 10.94 -1.55 0.19
CA ALA A 209 11.52 -1.00 1.41
C ALA A 209 12.92 -0.52 1.03
N VAL A 210 13.10 0.79 0.91
CA VAL A 210 14.42 1.39 0.82
C VAL A 210 15.13 0.93 2.09
N PRO A 211 16.31 0.26 2.01
CA PRO A 211 16.95 -0.27 3.20
C PRO A 211 17.09 0.87 4.20
N GLU A 212 16.50 0.68 5.39
CA GLU A 212 16.53 1.72 6.41
C GLU A 212 17.98 2.08 6.74
N PRO A 213 18.30 3.31 7.16
CA PRO A 213 19.67 3.70 7.51
C PRO A 213 20.35 2.73 8.50
N ALA A 214 19.58 2.06 9.35
CA ALA A 214 20.07 1.01 10.24
C ALA A 214 20.54 -0.26 9.48
N THR A 215 19.86 -0.65 8.41
CA THR A 215 20.26 -1.75 7.53
C THR A 215 21.57 -1.41 6.81
N TRP A 216 21.72 -0.17 6.32
CA TRP A 216 23.00 0.30 5.77
C TRP A 216 24.11 0.24 6.82
N ALA A 217 23.83 0.73 8.03
CA ALA A 217 24.79 0.71 9.12
C ALA A 217 25.21 -0.73 9.47
N MET A 218 24.29 -1.68 9.50
CA MET A 218 24.58 -3.10 9.74
C MET A 218 25.40 -3.72 8.61
N MET A 219 25.11 -3.41 7.35
CA MET A 219 25.93 -3.87 6.21
C MET A 219 27.35 -3.31 6.31
N VAL A 220 27.48 -2.00 6.52
CA VAL A 220 28.78 -1.33 6.68
C VAL A 220 29.55 -1.88 7.87
N ALA A 221 28.89 -2.08 9.02
CA ALA A 221 29.49 -2.69 10.19
C ALA A 221 29.94 -4.14 9.92
N GLY A 222 29.12 -4.94 9.23
CA GLY A 222 29.46 -6.30 8.82
C GLY A 222 30.70 -6.35 7.93
N PHE A 223 30.78 -5.46 6.94
CA PHE A 223 31.97 -5.33 6.09
C PHE A 223 33.20 -4.86 6.87
N ALA A 224 33.04 -3.94 7.81
CA ALA A 224 34.14 -3.49 8.67
C ALA A 224 34.68 -4.64 9.53
N VAL A 225 33.81 -5.43 10.16
CA VAL A 225 34.20 -6.59 10.98
C VAL A 225 34.89 -7.66 10.14
N ALA A 226 34.34 -7.99 8.96
CA ALA A 226 34.96 -8.94 8.03
C ALA A 226 36.34 -8.47 7.56
N GLY A 227 36.48 -7.18 7.24
CA GLY A 227 37.75 -6.56 6.87
C GLY A 227 38.81 -6.64 7.98
N VAL A 228 38.42 -6.36 9.23
CA VAL A 228 39.31 -6.49 10.40
C VAL A 228 39.74 -7.93 10.61
N ALA A 229 38.82 -8.90 10.50
CA ALA A 229 39.12 -10.32 10.64
C ALA A 229 40.13 -10.81 9.60
N LEU A 230 39.96 -10.43 8.33
CA LEU A 230 40.89 -10.76 7.24
C LEU A 230 42.27 -10.13 7.45
N ARG A 231 42.33 -8.90 7.96
CA ARG A 231 43.62 -8.23 8.26
C ARG A 231 44.37 -8.91 9.39
N ARG A 232 43.66 -9.44 10.40
CA ARG A 232 44.28 -10.14 11.54
C ARG A 232 44.87 -11.50 11.15
N GLY A 233 44.32 -12.17 10.14
CA GLY A 233 44.81 -13.48 9.66
C GLY A 233 46.12 -13.44 8.87
N ARG A 234 46.53 -12.28 8.32
CA ARG A 234 47.74 -12.15 7.49
C ARG A 234 49.03 -11.86 8.27
N ARG A 235 49.29 -12.60 9.35
CA ARG A 235 50.67 -12.67 9.87
C ARG A 235 51.47 -13.63 8.99
N VAL A 236 51.94 -13.12 7.86
CA VAL A 236 52.90 -13.82 7.01
C VAL A 236 54.16 -14.03 7.84
N GLN A 237 54.45 -15.27 8.23
CA GLN A 237 55.77 -15.63 8.71
C GLN A 237 56.72 -15.48 7.52
N ALA A 238 57.37 -14.32 7.41
CA ALA A 238 58.50 -14.15 6.52
C ALA A 238 59.62 -15.08 6.99
N ARG A 239 59.67 -16.31 6.43
CA ARG A 239 60.83 -17.19 6.57
C ARG A 239 61.94 -16.62 5.71
N VAL A 240 62.83 -15.85 6.33
CA VAL A 240 64.10 -15.47 5.72
C VAL A 240 65.01 -16.69 5.73
N ARG A 241 65.38 -17.20 4.55
CA ARG A 241 66.47 -18.17 4.39
C ARG A 241 67.73 -17.39 4.02
N PHE A 242 68.77 -17.51 4.84
CA PHE A 242 70.11 -17.08 4.46
C PHE A 242 70.79 -18.20 3.67
N ALA A 243 71.49 -17.80 2.61
CA ALA A 243 72.30 -18.65 1.74
C ALA A 243 73.71 -18.82 2.30
#